data_AF-A0A1J3FXP0-F1
#
_entry.id   AF-A0A1J3FXP0-F1
#
_cell.length_a   1.000
_cell.length_b   1.000
_cell.length_c   1.000
_cell.angle_alpha   90.00
_cell.angle_beta   90.00
_cell.angle_gamma   90.00
#
_symmetry.space_group_name_H-M   'P 1'
#
loop_
_entity.id
_entity.type
_entity.pdbx_description
1 polymer ?
#
loop_
_entity_poly.entity_id
_entity_poly.type
_entity_poly.pdbx_seq_one_letter_code
_entity_poly.pdbx_strand_id
1 'polypeptide(L)'
;PTFGIMDSTGLGSESTTKPKGYPGMWQFPKDPDKCCIYRVNASLRRVNAEAYTPQLVIIGPLHHHLKSQARRSLGDITNTKSMGYVNLEEHKKIYLVKFAERVVDGSGIIDGFRRTIEEHEERIRESYSESTTWIKSSKFVELI
;
A
#
# COMPACT_ATOMS: atom_id res chain seq x y z
N PRO A 1 -18.44 -49.42 -16.12
CA PRO A 1 -19.00 -48.30 -16.90
C PRO A 1 -17.88 -47.37 -17.37
N THR A 2 -17.45 -47.60 -18.61
CA THR A 2 -16.48 -46.79 -19.34
C THR A 2 -17.14 -45.46 -19.70
N PHE A 3 -16.55 -44.33 -19.32
CA PHE A 3 -16.94 -43.02 -19.85
C PHE A 3 -15.78 -42.47 -20.68
N GLY A 4 -16.13 -42.15 -21.93
CA GLY A 4 -15.22 -41.98 -23.05
C GLY A 4 -14.42 -40.69 -23.06
N ILE A 5 -13.38 -40.74 -23.87
CA ILE A 5 -12.52 -39.62 -24.27
C ILE A 5 -13.34 -38.67 -25.15
N MET A 6 -13.40 -37.41 -24.76
CA MET A 6 -13.74 -36.30 -25.64
C MET A 6 -12.51 -35.41 -25.73
N ASP A 7 -11.79 -35.53 -26.86
CA ASP A 7 -10.84 -34.53 -27.31
C ASP A 7 -11.61 -33.25 -27.66
N SER A 8 -11.12 -32.11 -27.22
CA SER A 8 -11.55 -30.81 -27.71
C SER A 8 -10.37 -29.86 -27.67
N THR A 9 -9.64 -29.85 -28.78
CA THR A 9 -8.79 -28.74 -29.20
C THR A 9 -9.57 -27.44 -29.09
N GLY A 10 -9.15 -26.61 -28.15
CA GLY A 10 -9.59 -25.23 -27.99
C GLY A 10 -8.42 -24.44 -27.42
N LEU A 11 -7.55 -23.97 -28.31
CA LEU A 11 -6.51 -23.01 -27.98
C LEU A 11 -7.19 -21.66 -27.68
N GLY A 12 -7.75 -21.55 -26.48
CA GLY A 12 -8.16 -20.27 -25.91
C GLY A 12 -6.91 -19.58 -25.38
N SER A 13 -6.55 -18.45 -25.97
CA SER A 13 -5.54 -17.56 -25.41
C SER A 13 -6.03 -17.09 -24.03
N GLU A 14 -5.56 -17.77 -23.00
CA GLU A 14 -5.78 -17.40 -21.61
C GLU A 14 -5.15 -16.01 -21.42
N SER A 15 -5.99 -14.99 -21.38
CA SER A 15 -5.57 -13.68 -20.89
C SER A 15 -5.21 -13.89 -19.43
N THR A 16 -3.92 -14.10 -19.15
CA THR A 16 -3.39 -14.28 -17.80
C THR A 16 -3.49 -12.97 -17.04
N THR A 17 -4.73 -12.60 -16.71
CA THR A 17 -5.04 -11.48 -15.84
C THR A 17 -4.79 -12.00 -14.45
N LYS A 18 -3.64 -11.64 -13.85
CA LYS A 18 -3.31 -12.06 -12.50
C LYS A 18 -4.51 -11.75 -11.58
N PRO A 19 -4.93 -12.69 -10.72
CA PRO A 19 -6.07 -12.47 -9.85
C PRO A 19 -5.82 -11.21 -9.01
N LYS A 20 -6.77 -10.29 -9.06
CA LYS A 20 -6.70 -9.04 -8.31
C LYS A 20 -6.74 -9.40 -6.82
N GLY A 21 -5.74 -9.00 -6.06
CA GLY A 21 -5.71 -9.27 -4.63
C GLY A 21 -6.81 -8.53 -3.87
N TYR A 22 -6.82 -8.68 -2.55
CA TYR A 22 -7.65 -7.90 -1.64
C TYR A 22 -6.82 -7.52 -0.39
N PRO A 23 -7.24 -6.49 0.38
CA PRO A 23 -6.52 -6.07 1.58
C PRO A 23 -6.33 -7.23 2.56
N GLY A 24 -5.10 -7.44 3.04
CA GLY A 24 -4.76 -8.51 4.00
C GLY A 24 -4.43 -9.87 3.35
N MET A 25 -4.53 -10.01 2.02
CA MET A 25 -4.08 -11.21 1.33
C MET A 25 -2.54 -11.27 1.33
N TRP A 26 -1.96 -12.32 1.90
CA TRP A 26 -0.52 -12.53 1.85
C TRP A 26 -0.03 -12.73 0.41
N GLN A 27 1.10 -12.12 0.08
CA GLN A 27 1.83 -12.40 -1.15
C GLN A 27 2.93 -13.41 -0.84
N PHE A 28 3.03 -14.45 -1.65
CA PHE A 28 4.23 -15.28 -1.68
C PHE A 28 5.29 -14.48 -2.43
N PRO A 29 6.39 -14.05 -1.77
CA PRO A 29 7.43 -13.31 -2.44
C PRO A 29 8.01 -14.18 -3.56
N LYS A 30 8.13 -13.64 -4.77
CA LYS A 30 8.92 -14.30 -5.83
C LYS A 30 10.39 -14.40 -5.43
N ASP A 31 10.83 -13.41 -4.65
CA ASP A 31 12.18 -13.25 -4.13
C ASP A 31 12.07 -12.89 -2.63
N PRO A 32 12.42 -13.80 -1.71
CA PRO A 32 12.34 -13.57 -0.28
C PRO A 32 13.20 -12.39 0.19
N ASP A 33 14.33 -12.13 -0.48
CA ASP A 33 15.30 -11.10 -0.08
C ASP A 33 14.78 -9.68 -0.35
N LYS A 34 13.76 -9.55 -1.22
CA LYS A 34 13.10 -8.27 -1.49
C LYS A 34 12.00 -7.94 -0.50
N CYS A 35 11.38 -8.93 0.13
CA CYS A 35 10.27 -8.72 1.05
C CYS A 35 10.80 -8.20 2.39
N CYS A 36 10.44 -6.98 2.79
CA CYS A 36 10.99 -6.34 4.00
C CYS A 36 9.99 -5.52 4.82
N ILE A 37 8.73 -5.43 4.39
CA ILE A 37 7.66 -4.74 5.09
C ILE A 37 6.59 -5.76 5.48
N TYR A 38 6.36 -5.90 6.78
CA TYR A 38 5.50 -6.93 7.35
C TYR A 38 4.47 -6.35 8.33
N ARG A 39 3.33 -7.04 8.47
CA ARG A 39 2.49 -6.84 9.65
C ARG A 39 3.13 -7.51 10.86
N VAL A 40 2.93 -6.88 12.01
CA VAL A 40 3.29 -7.47 13.30
C VAL A 40 2.49 -8.76 13.49
N ASN A 41 3.19 -9.85 13.82
CA ASN A 41 2.57 -11.14 14.09
C ASN A 41 1.55 -11.03 15.25
N ALA A 42 0.39 -11.69 15.11
CA ALA A 42 -0.68 -11.64 16.10
C ALA A 42 -0.24 -12.11 17.49
N SER A 43 0.70 -13.05 17.58
CA SER A 43 1.26 -13.51 18.86
C SER A 43 2.01 -12.39 19.59
N LEU A 44 2.87 -11.64 18.89
CA LEU A 44 3.58 -10.49 19.45
C LEU A 44 2.62 -9.38 19.89
N ARG A 45 1.61 -9.10 19.05
CA ARG A 45 0.58 -8.10 19.36
C ARG A 45 -0.27 -8.48 20.58
N ARG A 46 -0.47 -9.77 20.84
CA ARG A 46 -1.20 -10.25 22.02
C ARG A 46 -0.43 -10.04 23.32
N VAL A 47 0.91 -10.05 23.28
CA VAL A 47 1.75 -9.80 24.47
C VAL A 47 1.66 -8.34 24.89
N ASN A 48 1.76 -7.40 23.94
CA ASN A 48 1.58 -5.98 24.20
C ASN A 48 1.00 -5.27 22.98
N ALA A 49 -0.32 -5.08 22.96
CA ALA A 49 -1.00 -4.47 21.82
C ALA A 49 -0.65 -2.99 21.62
N GLU A 50 -0.31 -2.28 22.71
CA GLU A 50 -0.02 -0.84 22.70
C GLU A 50 1.35 -0.56 22.06
N ALA A 51 2.35 -1.40 22.32
CA ALA A 51 3.69 -1.28 21.72
C ALA A 51 3.67 -1.36 20.17
N TYR A 52 2.67 -2.03 19.60
CA TYR A 52 2.53 -2.25 18.16
C TYR A 52 1.36 -1.46 17.53
N THR A 53 0.72 -0.57 18.28
CA THR A 53 -0.34 0.30 17.77
C THR A 53 0.16 1.75 17.78
N PRO A 54 0.75 2.24 16.67
CA PRO A 54 1.29 3.58 16.64
C PRO A 54 0.18 4.62 16.85
N GLN A 55 0.47 5.65 17.63
CA GLN A 55 -0.49 6.71 17.93
C GLN A 55 -0.81 7.59 16.72
N LEU A 56 0.21 7.89 15.90
CA LEU A 56 0.10 8.88 14.81
C LEU A 56 1.03 8.57 13.63
N VAL A 57 1.04 7.33 13.15
CA VAL A 57 1.87 6.94 12.00
C VAL A 57 0.99 6.41 10.88
N ILE A 58 1.21 6.93 9.68
CA ILE A 58 0.58 6.48 8.45
C ILE A 58 1.70 6.33 7.42
N ILE A 59 2.06 5.10 7.07
CA ILE A 59 3.18 4.85 6.14
C ILE A 59 2.69 3.91 5.04
N GLY A 60 2.75 4.39 3.80
CA GLY A 60 2.52 3.53 2.65
C GLY A 60 1.11 2.95 2.52
N PRO A 61 0.96 1.92 1.67
CA PRO A 61 -0.33 1.40 1.22
C PRO A 61 -1.10 0.61 2.29
N LEU A 62 -0.42 0.01 3.27
CA LEU A 62 -1.09 -0.80 4.31
C LEU A 62 -1.97 0.04 5.25
N HIS A 63 -1.75 1.36 5.31
CA HIS A 63 -2.57 2.30 6.07
C HIS A 63 -3.68 2.97 5.23
N HIS A 64 -3.87 2.56 3.98
CA HIS A 64 -4.87 3.15 3.07
C HIS A 64 -6.28 3.22 3.69
N HIS A 65 -6.72 2.14 4.34
CA HIS A 65 -8.05 2.09 4.97
C HIS A 65 -8.20 3.09 6.12
N LEU A 66 -7.16 3.29 6.94
CA LEU A 66 -7.15 4.29 8.01
C LEU A 66 -7.25 5.70 7.43
N LYS A 67 -6.53 5.99 6.34
CA LYS A 67 -6.68 7.27 5.61
C LYS A 67 -8.14 7.47 5.15
N SER A 68 -8.75 6.44 4.55
CA SER A 68 -10.14 6.53 4.07
C SER A 68 -11.17 6.65 5.20
N GLN A 69 -10.93 6.01 6.34
CA GLN A 69 -11.79 6.15 7.53
C GLN A 69 -11.65 7.55 8.13
N ALA A 70 -10.42 8.02 8.29
CA ALA A 70 -10.15 9.32 8.89
C ALA A 70 -10.82 10.48 8.14
N ARG A 71 -10.78 10.43 6.79
CA ARG A 71 -11.46 11.41 5.94
C ARG A 71 -12.98 11.37 6.04
N ARG A 72 -13.57 10.19 6.29
CA ARG A 72 -15.03 10.03 6.46
C ARG A 72 -15.50 10.53 7.82
N SER A 73 -14.63 10.53 8.82
CA SER A 73 -14.89 11.03 10.16
C SER A 73 -14.53 12.51 10.34
N LEU A 74 -14.36 13.27 9.24
CA LEU A 74 -14.17 14.72 9.34
C LEU A 74 -15.37 15.38 10.02
N GLY A 75 -15.13 16.16 11.08
CA GLY A 75 -16.18 16.81 11.87
C GLY A 75 -16.70 15.97 13.05
N ASP A 76 -16.29 14.71 13.17
CA ASP A 76 -16.53 13.92 14.38
C ASP A 76 -15.48 14.26 15.45
N ILE A 77 -15.86 15.13 16.38
CA ILE A 77 -15.00 15.57 17.50
C ILE A 77 -14.73 14.46 18.52
N THR A 78 -15.50 13.36 18.50
CA THR A 78 -15.33 12.26 19.46
C THR A 78 -14.19 11.33 19.07
N ASN A 79 -13.83 11.30 17.78
CA ASN A 79 -12.76 10.44 17.26
C ASN A 79 -11.43 11.20 17.10
N THR A 80 -10.73 11.40 18.22
CA THR A 80 -9.45 12.11 18.28
C THR A 80 -8.34 11.47 17.44
N LYS A 81 -8.33 10.13 17.32
CA LYS A 81 -7.35 9.40 16.48
C LYS A 81 -7.53 9.69 14.99
N SER A 82 -8.78 9.68 14.51
CA SER A 82 -9.11 10.07 13.14
C SER A 82 -8.63 11.49 12.81
N MET A 83 -8.94 12.44 13.70
CA MET A 83 -8.51 13.83 13.53
C MET A 83 -6.98 13.95 13.48
N GLY A 84 -6.28 13.22 14.36
CA GLY A 84 -4.82 13.14 14.33
C GLY A 84 -4.29 12.67 12.97
N TYR A 85 -4.91 11.64 12.38
CA TYR A 85 -4.50 11.15 11.06
C TYR A 85 -4.72 12.17 9.93
N VAL A 86 -5.83 12.89 9.93
CA VAL A 86 -6.07 13.98 8.95
C VAL A 86 -5.00 15.06 9.10
N ASN A 87 -4.74 15.50 10.32
CA ASN A 87 -3.72 16.52 10.60
C ASN A 87 -2.32 16.08 10.15
N LEU A 88 -1.96 14.82 10.38
CA LEU A 88 -0.67 14.27 9.94
C LEU A 88 -0.55 14.29 8.41
N GLU A 89 -1.59 13.92 7.69
CA GLU A 89 -1.57 13.92 6.21
C GLU A 89 -1.45 15.34 5.65
N GLU A 90 -2.10 16.34 6.24
CA GLU A 90 -1.93 17.74 5.83
C GLU A 90 -0.53 18.27 6.18
N HIS A 91 -0.03 17.97 7.39
CA HIS A 91 1.32 18.37 7.79
C HIS A 91 2.41 17.78 6.91
N LYS A 92 2.28 16.52 6.47
CA LYS A 92 3.22 15.91 5.52
C LYS A 92 3.31 16.67 4.21
N LYS A 93 2.18 17.13 3.66
CA LYS A 93 2.17 17.95 2.43
C LYS A 93 2.86 19.29 2.66
N ILE A 94 2.60 19.95 3.79
CA ILE A 94 3.29 21.19 4.16
C ILE A 94 4.80 20.98 4.22
N TYR A 95 5.25 19.89 4.85
CA TYR A 95 6.67 19.55 4.91
C TYR A 95 7.28 19.27 3.54
N LEU A 96 6.54 18.61 2.65
CA LEU A 96 6.99 18.35 1.28
C LEU A 96 7.17 19.66 0.49
N VAL A 97 6.21 20.59 0.59
CA VAL A 97 6.32 21.92 -0.04
C VAL A 97 7.50 22.70 0.52
N LYS A 98 7.63 22.78 1.85
CA LYS A 98 8.78 23.42 2.52
C LYS A 98 10.11 22.76 2.21
N PHE A 99 10.11 21.47 1.91
CA PHE A 99 11.30 20.78 1.44
C PHE A 99 11.67 21.26 0.03
N ALA A 100 10.71 21.29 -0.89
CA ALA A 100 10.92 21.77 -2.26
C ALA A 100 11.37 23.23 -2.33
N GLU A 101 10.86 24.11 -1.46
CA GLU A 101 11.31 25.52 -1.39
C GLU A 101 12.79 25.68 -1.04
N ARG A 102 13.40 24.69 -0.37
CA ARG A 102 14.80 24.74 0.08
C ARG A 102 15.81 24.26 -0.97
N VAL A 103 15.34 23.72 -2.09
CA VAL A 103 16.19 23.16 -3.15
C VAL A 103 16.04 23.94 -4.45
N VAL A 104 17.17 24.12 -5.16
CA VAL A 104 17.29 24.97 -6.36
C VAL A 104 16.29 24.58 -7.46
N ASP A 105 15.91 23.31 -7.54
CA ASP A 105 14.87 22.78 -8.44
C ASP A 105 13.87 21.89 -7.66
N GLY A 106 13.11 22.51 -6.75
CA GLY A 106 12.16 21.78 -5.91
C GLY A 106 11.06 21.05 -6.68
N SER A 107 10.54 21.62 -7.76
CA SER A 107 9.53 20.97 -8.61
C SER A 107 10.12 19.76 -9.31
N GLY A 108 11.30 19.90 -9.94
CA GLY A 108 11.98 18.80 -10.61
C GLY A 108 12.34 17.66 -9.65
N ILE A 109 12.67 17.96 -8.39
CA ILE A 109 12.92 16.94 -7.36
C ILE A 109 11.64 16.17 -6.99
N ILE A 110 10.51 16.86 -6.79
CA ILE A 110 9.24 16.18 -6.51
C ILE A 110 8.83 15.28 -7.68
N ASP A 111 8.93 15.78 -8.90
CA ASP A 111 8.63 15.01 -10.10
C ASP A 111 9.61 13.84 -10.29
N GLY A 112 10.88 14.04 -9.92
CA GLY A 112 11.90 13.00 -9.88
C GLY A 112 11.57 11.89 -8.88
N PHE A 113 11.10 12.23 -7.68
CA PHE A 113 10.61 11.23 -6.72
C PHE A 113 9.42 10.45 -7.26
N ARG A 114 8.44 11.15 -7.84
CA ARG A 114 7.27 10.50 -8.46
C ARG A 114 7.70 9.50 -9.54
N ARG A 115 8.56 9.93 -10.46
CA ARG A 115 9.07 9.08 -11.55
C ARG A 115 9.83 7.88 -11.00
N THR A 116 10.68 8.08 -10.00
CA THR A 116 11.43 6.98 -9.36
C THR A 116 10.49 5.93 -8.74
N ILE A 117 9.40 6.38 -8.11
CA ILE A 117 8.39 5.48 -7.52
C ILE A 117 7.65 4.72 -8.63
N GLU A 118 7.28 5.40 -9.73
CA GLU A 118 6.64 4.78 -10.89
C GLU A 118 7.53 3.72 -11.54
N GLU A 119 8.81 4.04 -11.77
CA GLU A 119 9.82 3.13 -12.36
C GLU A 119 10.09 1.91 -11.47
N HIS A 120 10.05 2.07 -10.15
CA HIS A 120 10.32 1.01 -9.19
C HIS A 120 9.07 0.39 -8.57
N GLU A 121 7.88 0.69 -9.09
CA GLU A 121 6.62 0.30 -8.47
C GLU A 121 6.54 -1.22 -8.19
N GLU A 122 6.88 -2.06 -9.16
CA GLU A 122 6.85 -3.53 -8.98
C GLU A 122 7.76 -3.97 -7.83
N ARG A 123 8.99 -3.44 -7.78
CA ARG A 123 9.96 -3.76 -6.72
C ARG A 123 9.49 -3.28 -5.35
N ILE A 124 8.88 -2.09 -5.29
CA ILE A 124 8.31 -1.57 -4.04
C ILE A 124 7.15 -2.48 -3.60
N ARG A 125 6.27 -2.93 -4.51
CA ARG A 125 5.18 -3.86 -4.18
C ARG A 125 5.70 -5.22 -3.70
N GLU A 126 6.77 -5.73 -4.30
CA GLU A 126 7.45 -6.96 -3.84
C GLU A 126 8.01 -6.83 -2.41
N SER A 127 8.25 -5.60 -1.93
CA SER A 127 8.72 -5.36 -0.57
C SER A 127 7.68 -5.68 0.51
N TYR A 128 6.41 -5.89 0.17
CA TYR A 128 5.30 -5.75 1.11
C TYR A 128 4.75 -6.93 1.89
N SER A 129 5.11 -8.21 1.80
CA SER A 129 4.42 -9.37 2.45
C SER A 129 2.89 -9.53 2.27
N GLU A 130 2.07 -8.48 2.29
CA GLU A 130 0.69 -8.42 1.85
C GLU A 130 0.63 -7.88 0.43
N SER A 131 -0.24 -8.49 -0.38
CA SER A 131 -0.48 -8.04 -1.74
C SER A 131 -1.08 -6.64 -1.74
N THR A 132 -0.48 -5.76 -2.53
CA THR A 132 -0.98 -4.40 -2.80
C THR A 132 -1.63 -4.29 -4.17
N THR A 133 -1.75 -5.39 -4.92
CA THR A 133 -2.26 -5.45 -6.32
C THR A 133 -3.70 -4.94 -6.48
N TRP A 134 -4.46 -4.88 -5.39
CA TRP A 134 -5.79 -4.28 -5.34
C TRP A 134 -5.79 -2.75 -5.47
N ILE A 135 -4.63 -2.11 -5.23
CA ILE A 135 -4.43 -0.66 -5.36
C ILE A 135 -3.96 -0.37 -6.79
N LYS A 136 -4.70 0.46 -7.51
CA LYS A 136 -4.30 0.94 -8.84
C LYS A 136 -2.94 1.64 -8.76
N SER A 137 -2.10 1.47 -9.79
CA SER A 137 -0.75 2.05 -9.87
C SER A 137 -0.70 3.54 -9.52
N SER A 138 -1.50 4.37 -10.18
CA SER A 138 -1.57 5.80 -9.89
C SER A 138 -1.85 6.10 -8.41
N LYS A 139 -2.73 5.32 -7.77
CA LYS A 139 -3.04 5.49 -6.36
C LYS A 139 -1.95 4.96 -5.45
N PHE A 140 -1.24 3.92 -5.86
CA PHE A 140 -0.11 3.38 -5.13
C PHE A 140 1.04 4.38 -5.06
N VAL A 141 1.37 5.02 -6.20
CA VAL A 141 2.40 6.07 -6.28
C VAL A 141 2.09 7.22 -5.32
N GLU A 142 0.82 7.64 -5.19
CA GLU A 142 0.43 8.68 -4.21
C GLU A 142 0.51 8.25 -2.74
N LEU A 143 0.56 6.95 -2.46
CA LEU A 143 0.59 6.42 -1.09
C LEU A 143 2.02 6.23 -0.57
N ILE A 144 2.99 6.12 -1.47
CA ILE A 144 4.42 6.08 -1.18
C ILE A 144 4.93 7.51 -1.00
#